data_AF-A0A1H8R6J4-F1
#
_entry.id   AF-A0A1H8R6J4-F1
#
_cell.length_a   1.000
_cell.length_b   1.000
_cell.length_c   1.000
_cell.angle_alpha   90.00
_cell.angle_beta   90.00
_cell.angle_gamma   90.00
#
_symmetry.space_group_name_H-M   'P 1'
#
loop_
_entity.id
_entity.type
_entity.pdbx_description
1 polymer ?
#
loop_
_entity_poly.entity_id
_entity_poly.type
_entity_poly.pdbx_seq_one_letter_code
_entity_poly.pdbx_strand_id
1 'polypeptide(L)'
;MIAWPNETDERRAGFNLDVPPNGYAWWYVDAISDDGSEGLTIIAFIGSVFSPYYAFARRGAAADPLNHCALNVGLYHSAGKRWTMTERARGRVARNLSSLLIGPSDLAWDGKALTININEVCAPIPGRIRGRVRVIPTTVTKQCFVLNEDGNHRWWPIAPRSRIEVTLDQPKLNWQGEAYIDTNAGDAPIETGFSHWEWARGALRDKTAILYEAERRDGSRLDLAVTFDAQGNMERFAQPPLMTLPRSGWKVSRSARSERDAKVLRTLEDTPFYARSMVATTLLGEPVTLVHESLSLDRFRMPIVQAMLPFRMPRRK
;
A
#
# COMPACT_ATOMS: atom_id res chain seq x y z
N MET A 1 -7.42 -14.55 15.96
CA MET A 1 -7.36 -13.91 14.63
C MET A 1 -7.90 -12.50 14.74
N ILE A 2 -7.31 -11.54 14.03
CA ILE A 2 -7.86 -10.17 13.95
C ILE A 2 -9.33 -10.27 13.50
N ALA A 3 -10.25 -9.74 14.30
CA ALA A 3 -11.64 -9.63 13.87
C ALA A 3 -11.71 -8.58 12.74
N TRP A 4 -11.91 -9.05 11.51
CA TRP A 4 -11.98 -8.19 10.33
C TRP A 4 -13.33 -7.44 10.28
N PRO A 5 -13.40 -6.23 9.69
CA PRO A 5 -14.68 -5.59 9.45
C PRO A 5 -15.57 -6.51 8.61
N ASN A 6 -16.77 -6.81 9.08
CA ASN A 6 -17.81 -7.50 8.32
C ASN A 6 -18.99 -6.54 8.07
N GLU A 7 -19.98 -6.96 7.29
CA GLU A 7 -21.08 -6.09 6.80
C GLU A 7 -21.87 -5.36 7.89
N THR A 8 -21.84 -5.85 9.14
CA THR A 8 -22.56 -5.29 10.29
C THR A 8 -21.68 -4.45 11.20
N ASP A 9 -20.40 -4.27 10.85
CA ASP A 9 -19.42 -3.66 11.74
C ASP A 9 -19.27 -2.15 11.53
N GLU A 10 -19.41 -1.39 12.61
CA GLU A 10 -19.17 0.06 12.64
C GLU A 10 -17.71 0.43 12.35
N ARG A 11 -16.79 -0.56 12.27
CA ARG A 11 -15.35 -0.44 11.96
C ARG A 11 -14.99 -0.07 10.52
N ARG A 12 -15.76 0.79 9.86
CA ARG A 12 -15.64 1.07 8.40
C ARG A 12 -14.28 1.62 7.93
N ALA A 13 -13.46 2.20 8.81
CA ALA A 13 -12.06 2.50 8.50
C ALA A 13 -11.06 1.54 9.19
N GLY A 14 -11.48 0.83 10.23
CA GLY A 14 -10.70 -0.21 10.90
C GLY A 14 -9.50 0.27 11.73
N PHE A 15 -9.31 1.56 11.99
CA PHE A 15 -8.08 2.01 12.67
C PHE A 15 -7.85 1.40 14.07
N ASN A 16 -8.89 0.85 14.69
CA ASN A 16 -8.86 0.14 15.96
C ASN A 16 -8.67 -1.39 15.87
N LEU A 17 -8.26 -1.96 14.72
CA LEU A 17 -8.00 -3.40 14.59
C LEU A 17 -7.08 -3.92 15.71
N ASP A 18 -7.48 -4.95 16.44
CA ASP A 18 -6.62 -5.53 17.48
C ASP A 18 -5.52 -6.41 16.85
N VAL A 19 -4.42 -5.77 16.45
CA VAL A 19 -3.29 -6.44 15.79
C VAL A 19 -2.49 -7.22 16.85
N PRO A 20 -2.40 -8.56 16.73
CA PRO A 20 -1.70 -9.37 17.72
C PRO A 20 -0.19 -9.13 17.63
N PRO A 21 0.58 -9.57 18.66
CA PRO A 21 2.03 -9.60 18.57
C PRO A 21 2.51 -10.28 17.28
N ASN A 22 3.56 -9.72 16.65
CA ASN A 22 4.10 -10.11 15.34
C ASN A 22 3.19 -9.87 14.12
N GLY A 23 1.92 -9.51 14.33
CA GLY A 23 0.99 -9.15 13.27
C GLY A 23 1.26 -7.77 12.67
N TYR A 24 0.44 -7.41 11.70
CA TYR A 24 0.47 -6.11 11.05
C TYR A 24 -0.92 -5.67 10.60
N ALA A 25 -1.09 -4.37 10.42
CA ALA A 25 -2.15 -3.79 9.62
C ALA A 25 -1.61 -2.57 8.87
N TRP A 26 -2.11 -2.31 7.67
CA TRP A 26 -1.88 -1.04 7.00
C TRP A 26 -3.08 -0.54 6.25
N TRP A 27 -3.12 0.78 6.05
CA TRP A 27 -4.03 1.48 5.16
C TRP A 27 -3.21 2.13 4.06
N TYR A 28 -3.52 1.77 2.83
CA TYR A 28 -2.79 2.21 1.66
C TYR A 28 -3.67 3.11 0.82
N VAL A 29 -3.07 4.19 0.34
CA VAL A 29 -3.64 5.10 -0.65
C VAL A 29 -2.63 5.26 -1.78
N ASP A 30 -3.11 5.20 -3.01
CA ASP A 30 -2.37 5.74 -4.15
C ASP A 30 -3.25 6.64 -5.01
N ALA A 31 -2.59 7.54 -5.73
CA ALA A 31 -3.24 8.50 -6.57
C ALA A 31 -2.35 8.99 -7.70
N ILE A 32 -2.99 9.41 -8.78
CA ILE A 32 -2.42 10.11 -9.93
C ILE A 32 -3.28 11.35 -10.18
N SER A 33 -2.66 12.51 -10.45
CA SER A 33 -3.40 13.73 -10.79
C SER A 33 -4.16 13.60 -12.11
N ASP A 34 -5.20 14.43 -12.29
CA ASP A 34 -6.02 14.42 -13.51
C ASP A 34 -5.21 14.67 -14.79
N ASP A 35 -4.10 15.42 -14.69
CA ASP A 35 -3.18 15.69 -15.80
C ASP A 35 -2.03 14.65 -15.92
N GLY A 36 -1.98 13.67 -15.02
CA GLY A 36 -0.96 12.61 -14.98
C GLY A 36 0.44 13.06 -14.56
N SER A 37 0.63 14.33 -14.16
CA SER A 37 1.95 14.90 -13.85
C SER A 37 2.43 14.60 -12.42
N GLU A 38 1.49 14.39 -11.50
CA GLU A 38 1.71 14.15 -10.08
C GLU A 38 1.25 12.74 -9.68
N GLY A 39 1.96 12.15 -8.72
CA GLY A 39 1.64 10.86 -8.13
C GLY A 39 1.93 10.86 -6.64
N LEU A 40 1.13 10.12 -5.89
CA LEU A 40 1.24 10.02 -4.44
C LEU A 40 0.95 8.60 -4.00
N THR A 41 1.70 8.13 -3.02
CA THR A 41 1.36 6.94 -2.23
C THR A 41 1.48 7.26 -0.75
N ILE A 42 0.52 6.79 0.05
CA ILE A 42 0.52 6.93 1.51
C ILE A 42 0.24 5.56 2.10
N ILE A 43 1.04 5.15 3.09
CA ILE A 43 0.80 3.90 3.82
C ILE A 43 0.91 4.16 5.31
N ALA A 44 -0.20 4.02 6.04
CA ALA A 44 -0.20 4.07 7.50
C ALA A 44 -0.06 2.66 8.05
N PHE A 45 1.01 2.39 8.80
CA PHE A 45 1.33 1.07 9.33
C PHE A 45 1.12 0.98 10.85
N ILE A 46 0.52 -0.14 11.27
CA ILE A 46 0.62 -0.70 12.62
C ILE A 46 1.40 -2.02 12.50
N GLY A 47 2.52 -2.15 13.21
CA GLY A 47 3.44 -3.27 12.99
C GLY A 47 4.00 -3.24 11.56
N SER A 48 4.75 -2.20 11.22
CA SER A 48 5.23 -1.96 9.87
C SER A 48 6.00 -3.17 9.31
N VAL A 49 5.45 -3.78 8.27
CA VAL A 49 6.03 -4.99 7.65
C VAL A 49 7.40 -4.75 7.05
N PHE A 50 7.73 -3.50 6.69
CA PHE A 50 9.03 -3.12 6.16
C PHE A 50 10.00 -2.61 7.22
N SER A 51 9.64 -2.66 8.50
CA SER A 51 10.52 -2.21 9.58
C SER A 51 11.63 -3.22 9.86
N PRO A 52 12.92 -2.83 9.72
CA PRO A 52 14.03 -3.67 10.16
C PRO A 52 14.05 -3.82 11.69
N TYR A 53 13.58 -2.82 12.42
CA TYR A 53 13.52 -2.85 13.88
C TYR A 53 12.45 -3.82 14.37
N TYR A 54 11.32 -3.89 13.68
CA TYR A 54 10.26 -4.84 14.00
C TYR A 54 10.71 -6.25 13.65
N ALA A 55 11.29 -6.45 12.46
CA ALA A 55 11.87 -7.73 12.06
C ALA A 55 12.93 -8.23 13.06
N PHE A 56 13.77 -7.33 13.58
CA PHE A 56 14.73 -7.66 14.64
C PHE A 56 14.04 -8.02 15.96
N ALA A 57 13.06 -7.22 16.42
CA ALA A 57 12.33 -7.48 17.67
C ALA A 57 11.64 -8.85 17.68
N ARG A 58 11.07 -9.26 16.54
CA ARG A 58 10.39 -10.56 16.37
C ARG A 58 11.32 -11.77 16.53
N ARG A 59 12.64 -11.61 16.43
CA ARG A 59 13.61 -12.74 16.55
C ARG A 59 13.77 -13.23 17.98
N GLY A 60 13.57 -12.35 18.96
CA GLY A 60 13.78 -12.67 20.38
C GLY A 60 12.51 -13.15 21.08
N ALA A 61 11.39 -12.47 20.83
CA ALA A 61 10.11 -12.75 21.44
C ALA A 61 8.96 -12.22 20.56
N ALA A 62 7.72 -12.53 20.95
CA ALA A 62 6.55 -11.88 20.39
C ALA A 62 6.65 -10.35 20.56
N ALA A 63 6.68 -9.62 19.46
CA ALA A 63 6.89 -8.19 19.45
C ALA A 63 5.56 -7.44 19.28
N ASP A 64 5.37 -6.41 20.09
CA ASP A 64 4.19 -5.57 20.07
C ASP A 64 4.16 -4.66 18.82
N PRO A 65 3.18 -4.79 17.90
CA PRO A 65 3.14 -4.03 16.66
C PRO A 65 3.01 -2.52 16.88
N LEU A 66 2.44 -2.07 18.01
CA LEU A 66 2.29 -0.65 18.31
C LEU A 66 3.62 0.05 18.61
N ASN A 67 4.70 -0.70 18.85
CA ASN A 67 6.05 -0.14 18.96
C ASN A 67 6.75 0.09 17.62
N HIS A 68 6.07 -0.21 16.51
CA HIS A 68 6.61 -0.23 15.16
C HIS A 68 5.63 0.37 14.14
N CYS A 69 5.06 1.53 14.45
CA CYS A 69 4.13 2.24 13.57
C CYS A 69 4.86 3.25 12.68
N ALA A 70 4.38 3.47 11.47
CA ALA A 70 4.96 4.49 10.58
C ALA A 70 3.92 5.03 9.61
N LEU A 71 4.06 6.29 9.21
CA LEU A 71 3.40 6.82 8.03
C LEU A 71 4.43 6.92 6.91
N ASN A 72 4.28 6.06 5.89
CA ASN A 72 5.03 6.18 4.66
C ASN A 72 4.31 7.16 3.72
N VAL A 73 5.07 8.08 3.12
CA VAL A 73 4.56 8.94 2.05
C VAL A 73 5.59 8.99 0.94
N GLY A 74 5.20 8.59 -0.27
CA GLY A 74 5.96 8.75 -1.51
C GLY A 74 5.28 9.77 -2.41
N LEU A 75 5.94 10.90 -2.68
CA LEU A 75 5.54 11.90 -3.67
C LEU A 75 6.36 11.73 -4.94
N TYR A 76 5.70 11.71 -6.08
CA TYR A 76 6.29 11.56 -7.39
C TYR A 76 5.80 12.71 -8.28
N HIS A 77 6.68 13.64 -8.62
CA HIS A 77 6.34 14.79 -9.47
C HIS A 77 7.37 14.95 -10.58
N SER A 78 7.13 15.86 -11.52
CA SER A 78 8.06 16.12 -12.64
C SER A 78 9.43 16.59 -12.15
N ALA A 79 9.46 17.46 -11.14
CA ALA A 79 10.68 18.05 -10.59
C ALA A 79 11.40 17.18 -9.54
N GLY A 80 10.90 15.99 -9.20
CA GLY A 80 11.60 15.10 -8.27
C GLY A 80 10.71 14.09 -7.55
N LYS A 81 11.30 13.47 -6.53
CA LYS A 81 10.62 12.52 -5.64
C LYS A 81 10.91 12.88 -4.19
N ARG A 82 9.92 12.71 -3.32
CA ARG A 82 10.12 12.79 -1.86
C ARG A 82 9.59 11.53 -1.22
N TRP A 83 10.29 11.06 -0.20
CA TRP A 83 9.95 9.83 0.49
C TRP A 83 10.21 10.00 1.98
N THR A 84 9.28 9.51 2.80
CA THR A 84 9.38 9.49 4.26
C THR A 84 8.80 8.19 4.79
N MET A 85 9.37 7.69 5.89
CA MET A 85 8.82 6.62 6.71
C MET A 85 9.56 6.60 8.04
N THR A 86 9.21 7.50 8.97
CA THR A 86 9.82 7.46 10.30
C THR A 86 9.02 6.50 11.19
N GLU A 87 9.70 5.50 11.78
CA GLU A 87 9.07 4.60 12.75
C GLU A 87 8.85 5.30 14.09
N ARG A 88 7.69 5.05 14.70
CA ARG A 88 7.25 5.56 16.00
C ARG A 88 6.91 4.42 16.95
N ALA A 89 7.22 4.60 18.24
CA ALA A 89 6.85 3.68 19.31
C ALA A 89 5.43 3.94 19.84
N ARG A 90 4.93 3.03 20.68
CA ARG A 90 3.55 3.02 21.20
C ARG A 90 3.12 4.36 21.81
N GLY A 91 4.00 5.03 22.55
CA GLY A 91 3.71 6.32 23.20
C GLY A 91 3.46 7.48 22.23
N ARG A 92 3.71 7.27 20.93
CA ARG A 92 3.47 8.24 19.86
C ARG A 92 2.32 7.81 18.94
N VAL A 93 1.53 6.82 19.35
CA VAL A 93 0.44 6.25 18.56
C VAL A 93 -0.85 6.31 19.38
N ALA A 94 -1.91 6.84 18.77
CA ALA A 94 -3.25 6.78 19.31
C ALA A 94 -4.21 6.38 18.20
N ARG A 95 -5.23 5.59 18.52
CA ARG A 95 -6.18 5.10 17.52
C ARG A 95 -7.54 4.86 18.14
N ASN A 96 -8.58 5.08 17.35
CA ASN A 96 -9.94 4.72 17.67
C ASN A 96 -10.62 4.21 16.39
N LEU A 97 -11.94 4.14 16.37
CA LEU A 97 -12.70 3.61 15.24
C LEU A 97 -12.44 4.38 13.93
N SER A 98 -12.32 5.70 14.03
CA SER A 98 -12.35 6.63 12.90
C SER A 98 -11.06 7.43 12.76
N SER A 99 -10.06 7.24 13.61
CA SER A 99 -8.78 7.96 13.51
C SER A 99 -7.56 7.13 13.93
N LEU A 100 -6.42 7.47 13.32
CA LEU A 100 -5.11 6.93 13.62
C LEU A 100 -4.07 8.06 13.64
N LEU A 101 -3.51 8.33 14.81
CA LEU A 101 -2.38 9.24 15.02
C LEU A 101 -1.07 8.43 15.03
N ILE A 102 -0.10 8.84 14.23
CA ILE A 102 1.27 8.31 14.24
C ILE A 102 2.25 9.48 14.31
N GLY A 103 2.79 9.72 15.50
CA GLY A 103 3.74 10.80 15.75
C GLY A 103 3.10 12.17 15.50
N PRO A 104 3.58 12.95 14.52
CA PRO A 104 3.05 14.27 14.18
C PRO A 104 1.97 14.24 13.08
N SER A 105 1.65 13.08 12.53
CA SER A 105 0.72 12.90 11.40
C SER A 105 -0.49 12.09 11.83
N ASP A 106 -1.64 12.32 11.22
CA ASP A 106 -2.89 11.63 11.54
C ASP A 106 -3.74 11.32 10.30
N LEU A 107 -4.60 10.30 10.47
CA LEU A 107 -5.64 9.90 9.54
C LEU A 107 -6.97 9.98 10.28
N ALA A 108 -8.01 10.50 9.63
CA ALA A 108 -9.36 10.57 10.17
C ALA A 108 -10.41 10.29 9.08
N TRP A 109 -11.34 9.40 9.37
CA TRP A 109 -12.49 9.08 8.52
C TRP A 109 -13.75 9.72 9.10
N ASP A 110 -14.35 10.68 8.39
CA ASP A 110 -15.55 11.41 8.85
C ASP A 110 -16.88 10.77 8.40
N GLY A 111 -16.79 9.59 7.76
CA GLY A 111 -17.93 8.89 7.15
C GLY A 111 -18.11 9.20 5.67
N LYS A 112 -17.51 10.28 5.17
CA LYS A 112 -17.57 10.70 3.76
C LYS A 112 -16.20 10.72 3.10
N ALA A 113 -15.15 11.07 3.83
CA ALA A 113 -13.79 11.18 3.31
C ALA A 113 -12.75 10.72 4.35
N LEU A 114 -11.64 10.21 3.85
CA LEU A 114 -10.40 10.02 4.59
C LEU A 114 -9.58 11.31 4.51
N THR A 115 -9.41 12.00 5.62
CA THR A 115 -8.49 13.13 5.74
C THR A 115 -7.18 12.64 6.36
N ILE A 116 -6.06 12.98 5.73
CA ILE A 116 -4.71 12.64 6.19
C ILE A 116 -3.95 13.96 6.37
N ASN A 117 -3.60 14.30 7.61
CA ASN A 117 -2.72 15.42 7.90
C ASN A 117 -1.29 14.88 8.02
N ILE A 118 -0.40 15.35 7.15
CA ILE A 118 0.98 14.87 7.03
C ILE A 118 1.90 15.93 7.64
N ASN A 119 2.84 15.50 8.49
CA ASN A 119 3.91 16.34 9.01
C ASN A 119 5.19 15.51 9.20
N GLU A 120 5.78 15.09 8.10
CA GLU A 120 6.89 14.16 8.10
C GLU A 120 8.19 14.76 7.53
N VAL A 121 9.30 14.09 7.83
CA VAL A 121 10.64 14.43 7.36
C VAL A 121 11.12 13.35 6.40
N CYS A 122 11.66 13.77 5.26
CA CYS A 122 12.14 12.85 4.25
C CYS A 122 13.43 12.12 4.67
N ALA A 123 13.59 10.90 4.15
CA ALA A 123 14.81 10.11 4.26
C ALA A 123 15.03 9.29 2.97
N PRO A 124 16.30 9.03 2.56
CA PRO A 124 17.53 9.50 3.20
C PRO A 124 17.87 10.96 2.85
N ILE A 125 17.25 11.53 1.82
CA ILE A 125 17.47 12.91 1.40
C ILE A 125 16.61 13.84 2.28
N PRO A 126 17.21 14.79 3.03
CA PRO A 126 16.45 15.68 3.91
C PRO A 126 15.41 16.51 3.14
N GLY A 127 14.24 16.65 3.74
CA GLY A 127 13.13 17.38 3.17
C GLY A 127 11.90 17.32 4.08
N ARG A 128 10.83 18.00 3.68
CA ARG A 128 9.56 17.98 4.40
C ARG A 128 8.44 17.56 3.47
N ILE A 129 7.52 16.78 4.02
CA ILE A 129 6.19 16.60 3.45
C ILE A 129 5.21 17.06 4.52
N ARG A 130 4.57 18.20 4.28
CA ARG A 130 3.62 18.79 5.23
C ARG A 130 2.40 19.33 4.51
N GLY A 131 1.22 18.99 5.01
CA GLY A 131 -0.07 19.50 4.55
C GLY A 131 -1.17 18.47 4.73
N ARG A 132 -2.20 18.55 3.88
CA ARG A 132 -3.40 17.74 3.97
C ARG A 132 -3.68 17.03 2.66
N VAL A 133 -4.13 15.79 2.79
CA VAL A 133 -4.70 14.98 1.72
C VAL A 133 -6.11 14.60 2.11
N ARG A 134 -7.08 14.76 1.22
CA ARG A 134 -8.45 14.29 1.40
C ARG A 134 -8.78 13.29 0.30
N VAL A 135 -9.15 12.09 0.68
CA VAL A 135 -9.58 11.03 -0.26
C VAL A 135 -11.08 10.82 -0.07
N ILE A 136 -11.83 10.95 -1.15
CA ILE A 136 -13.29 10.93 -1.18
C ILE A 136 -13.70 9.68 -1.99
N PRO A 137 -14.08 8.59 -1.31
CA PRO A 137 -14.58 7.39 -1.98
C PRO A 137 -15.78 7.68 -2.86
N THR A 138 -15.81 7.09 -4.06
CA THR A 138 -17.05 7.01 -4.83
C THR A 138 -18.02 6.05 -4.14
N THR A 139 -17.52 4.86 -3.81
CA THR A 139 -18.23 3.85 -3.03
C THR A 139 -17.25 3.09 -2.15
N VAL A 140 -17.69 2.70 -0.96
CA VAL A 140 -16.98 1.75 -0.08
C VAL A 140 -17.46 0.33 -0.39
N THR A 141 -16.53 -0.57 -0.71
CA THR A 141 -16.86 -1.96 -1.05
C THR A 141 -17.13 -2.79 0.20
N LYS A 142 -17.76 -3.95 0.01
CA LYS A 142 -17.99 -4.93 1.09
C LYS A 142 -17.02 -6.10 1.05
N GLN A 143 -16.36 -6.31 -0.08
CA GLN A 143 -15.65 -7.55 -0.33
C GLN A 143 -14.29 -7.56 0.37
N CYS A 144 -14.12 -8.50 1.29
CA CYS A 144 -12.84 -8.83 1.90
C CYS A 144 -12.31 -10.14 1.31
N PHE A 145 -10.98 -10.24 1.23
CA PHE A 145 -10.28 -11.39 0.67
C PHE A 145 -9.33 -11.96 1.70
N VAL A 146 -9.38 -13.29 1.84
CA VAL A 146 -8.36 -14.06 2.53
C VAL A 146 -7.27 -14.40 1.52
N LEU A 147 -6.02 -14.08 1.86
CA LEU A 147 -4.89 -14.18 0.93
C LEU A 147 -4.19 -15.54 0.99
N ASN A 148 -4.39 -16.32 2.06
CA ASN A 148 -3.78 -17.64 2.26
C ASN A 148 -4.71 -18.59 3.02
N GLU A 149 -4.46 -19.90 2.91
CA GLU A 149 -5.36 -20.94 3.44
C GLU A 149 -5.58 -20.84 4.95
N ASP A 150 -4.54 -20.46 5.72
CA ASP A 150 -4.64 -20.30 7.18
C ASP A 150 -5.52 -19.11 7.62
N GLY A 151 -5.95 -18.25 6.70
CA GLY A 151 -6.78 -17.10 7.02
C GLY A 151 -6.07 -15.97 7.75
N ASN A 152 -4.75 -16.09 7.97
CA ASN A 152 -3.96 -15.17 8.78
C ASN A 152 -3.46 -13.95 8.02
N HIS A 153 -3.69 -13.83 6.71
CA HIS A 153 -3.46 -12.64 5.89
C HIS A 153 -4.72 -12.26 5.12
N ARG A 154 -5.17 -11.01 5.27
CA ARG A 154 -6.39 -10.49 4.63
C ARG A 154 -6.15 -9.17 3.95
N TRP A 155 -6.97 -8.90 2.94
CA TRP A 155 -6.99 -7.67 2.16
C TRP A 155 -8.43 -7.22 1.92
N TRP A 156 -8.65 -5.91 1.96
CA TRP A 156 -9.93 -5.31 1.62
C TRP A 156 -9.70 -4.05 0.79
N PRO A 157 -10.09 -4.04 -0.49
CA PRO A 157 -10.09 -2.83 -1.32
C PRO A 157 -11.24 -1.91 -0.90
N ILE A 158 -11.05 -1.15 0.19
CA ILE A 158 -12.06 -0.28 0.82
C ILE A 158 -12.76 0.59 -0.22
N ALA A 159 -12.00 1.33 -1.02
CA ALA A 159 -12.54 2.24 -2.04
C ALA A 159 -11.68 2.16 -3.31
N PRO A 160 -11.98 1.20 -4.22
CA PRO A 160 -11.26 0.99 -5.47
C PRO A 160 -11.21 2.24 -6.34
N ARG A 161 -12.28 3.03 -6.27
CA ARG A 161 -12.46 4.29 -6.99
C ARG A 161 -12.75 5.40 -6.00
N SER A 162 -11.88 6.40 -5.99
CA SER A 162 -11.99 7.59 -5.15
C SER A 162 -11.50 8.82 -5.92
N ARG A 163 -11.90 10.00 -5.46
CA ARG A 163 -11.27 11.27 -5.80
C ARG A 163 -10.31 11.69 -4.69
N ILE A 164 -9.29 12.45 -5.05
CA ILE A 164 -8.34 13.01 -4.08
C ILE A 164 -8.17 14.50 -4.27
N GLU A 165 -7.97 15.18 -3.15
CA GLU A 165 -7.55 16.58 -3.07
C GLU A 165 -6.26 16.61 -2.25
N VAL A 166 -5.18 17.13 -2.83
CA VAL A 166 -3.87 17.22 -2.20
C VAL A 166 -3.52 18.69 -2.04
N THR A 167 -3.23 19.13 -0.82
CA THR A 167 -2.76 20.47 -0.51
C THR A 167 -1.59 20.39 0.46
N LEU A 168 -0.37 20.53 -0.07
CA LEU A 168 0.87 20.44 0.69
C LEU A 168 1.56 21.79 0.78
N ASP A 169 1.64 22.37 1.98
CA ASP A 169 2.46 23.57 2.26
C ASP A 169 3.93 23.36 1.89
N GLN A 170 4.42 22.13 2.04
CA GLN A 170 5.76 21.71 1.70
C GLN A 170 5.62 20.36 0.99
N PRO A 171 5.81 20.28 -0.34
CA PRO A 171 6.58 21.18 -1.21
C PRO A 171 5.92 22.45 -1.76
N LYS A 172 4.69 22.81 -1.42
CA LYS A 172 3.80 23.73 -2.18
C LYS A 172 3.20 23.05 -3.41
N LEU A 173 2.51 21.94 -3.18
CA LEU A 173 1.74 21.23 -4.21
C LEU A 173 0.25 21.37 -3.94
N ASN A 174 -0.51 21.63 -4.98
CA ASN A 174 -1.97 21.61 -4.94
C ASN A 174 -2.49 20.96 -6.22
N TRP A 175 -3.18 19.84 -6.09
CA TRP A 175 -3.75 19.11 -7.21
C TRP A 175 -4.87 18.18 -6.77
N GLN A 176 -5.63 17.70 -7.75
CA GLN A 176 -6.68 16.72 -7.60
C GLN A 176 -6.51 15.59 -8.62
N GLY A 177 -7.11 14.44 -8.34
CA GLY A 177 -6.92 13.26 -9.17
C GLY A 177 -7.80 12.09 -8.81
N GLU A 178 -7.51 10.97 -9.46
CA GLU A 178 -8.07 9.67 -9.11
C GLU A 178 -7.23 8.99 -8.04
N ALA A 179 -7.91 8.31 -7.11
CA ALA A 179 -7.29 7.63 -6.01
C ALA A 179 -7.94 6.30 -5.68
N TYR A 180 -7.24 5.55 -4.85
CA TYR A 180 -7.60 4.23 -4.38
C TYR A 180 -7.30 4.11 -2.88
N ILE A 181 -8.10 3.33 -2.17
CA ILE A 181 -7.88 3.02 -0.76
C ILE A 181 -8.03 1.52 -0.52
N ASP A 182 -7.08 0.92 0.17
CA ASP A 182 -7.26 -0.41 0.76
C ASP A 182 -6.70 -0.55 2.17
N THR A 183 -6.98 -1.71 2.75
CA THR A 183 -6.28 -2.18 3.92
C THR A 183 -5.85 -3.63 3.77
N ASN A 184 -4.70 -3.96 4.34
CA ASN A 184 -4.31 -5.35 4.58
C ASN A 184 -4.02 -5.52 6.07
N ALA A 185 -4.26 -6.74 6.59
CA ALA A 185 -3.75 -7.11 7.90
C ALA A 185 -3.40 -8.59 8.00
N GLY A 186 -2.39 -8.85 8.82
CA GLY A 186 -1.90 -10.19 9.12
C GLY A 186 -1.81 -10.45 10.61
N ASP A 187 -2.13 -11.68 11.01
CA ASP A 187 -1.88 -12.17 12.38
C ASP A 187 -0.43 -12.67 12.53
N ALA A 188 0.29 -12.77 11.42
CA ALA A 188 1.68 -13.21 11.32
C ALA A 188 2.48 -12.27 10.39
N PRO A 189 3.82 -12.29 10.45
CA PRO A 189 4.65 -11.49 9.56
C PRO A 189 4.41 -11.84 8.08
N ILE A 190 4.40 -10.85 7.21
CA ILE A 190 4.06 -11.07 5.80
C ILE A 190 5.04 -12.04 5.10
N GLU A 191 6.32 -11.99 5.48
CA GLU A 191 7.37 -12.82 4.90
C GLU A 191 7.26 -14.31 5.26
N THR A 192 6.42 -14.66 6.25
CA THR A 192 6.13 -16.06 6.60
C THR A 192 4.98 -16.64 5.76
N GLY A 193 4.10 -15.80 5.22
CA GLY A 193 3.02 -16.25 4.34
C GLY A 193 3.41 -16.31 2.86
N PHE A 194 4.25 -15.37 2.41
CA PHE A 194 4.51 -15.17 0.97
C PHE A 194 6.03 -15.09 0.65
N SER A 195 6.41 -15.55 -0.53
CA SER A 195 7.76 -15.37 -1.12
C SER A 195 7.81 -14.18 -2.07
N HIS A 196 6.72 -13.94 -2.78
CA HIS A 196 6.60 -12.91 -3.80
C HIS A 196 5.15 -12.46 -3.94
N TRP A 197 4.93 -11.20 -4.29
CA TRP A 197 3.65 -10.74 -4.83
C TRP A 197 3.86 -9.79 -5.99
N GLU A 198 2.83 -9.68 -6.83
CA GLU A 198 2.60 -8.62 -7.79
C GLU A 198 1.21 -8.02 -7.49
N TRP A 199 1.13 -6.70 -7.36
CA TRP A 199 -0.13 -5.99 -7.17
C TRP A 199 -0.25 -4.89 -8.21
N ALA A 200 -1.42 -4.78 -8.86
CA ALA A 200 -1.65 -3.77 -9.86
C ALA A 200 -3.08 -3.22 -9.80
N ARG A 201 -3.20 -1.93 -10.09
CA ARG A 201 -4.47 -1.23 -10.19
C ARG A 201 -4.49 -0.31 -11.40
N GLY A 202 -5.57 -0.34 -12.17
CA GLY A 202 -5.80 0.55 -13.30
C GLY A 202 -7.22 1.09 -13.34
N ALA A 203 -7.37 2.36 -13.73
CA ALA A 203 -8.67 2.92 -14.07
C ALA A 203 -9.00 2.57 -15.53
N LEU A 204 -10.08 1.83 -15.72
CA LEU A 204 -10.74 1.64 -17.02
C LEU A 204 -11.77 2.74 -17.21
N ARG A 205 -12.45 2.76 -18.37
CA ARG A 205 -13.43 3.81 -18.68
C ARG A 205 -14.55 3.94 -17.64
N ASP A 206 -15.11 2.82 -17.19
CA ASP A 206 -16.26 2.76 -16.28
C ASP A 206 -15.97 2.02 -14.96
N LYS A 207 -14.87 1.25 -14.92
CA LYS A 207 -14.49 0.38 -13.80
C LYS A 207 -13.06 0.64 -13.33
N THR A 208 -12.72 0.13 -12.16
CA THR A 208 -11.33 -0.02 -11.71
C THR A 208 -10.96 -1.49 -11.76
N ALA A 209 -9.90 -1.84 -12.47
CA ALA A 209 -9.34 -3.18 -12.48
C ALA A 209 -8.26 -3.32 -11.41
N ILE A 210 -8.29 -4.43 -10.67
CA ILE A 210 -7.27 -4.81 -9.70
C ILE A 210 -6.80 -6.24 -10.00
N LEU A 211 -5.49 -6.40 -10.02
CA LEU A 211 -4.78 -7.66 -10.14
C LEU A 211 -3.96 -7.85 -8.85
N TYR A 212 -4.16 -8.97 -8.16
CA TYR A 212 -3.43 -9.30 -6.94
C TYR A 212 -2.95 -10.74 -7.05
N GLU A 213 -1.65 -10.91 -7.19
CA GLU A 213 -1.00 -12.21 -7.38
C GLU A 213 0.03 -12.41 -6.28
N ALA A 214 0.04 -13.59 -5.65
CA ALA A 214 1.03 -13.91 -4.63
C ALA A 214 1.47 -15.37 -4.71
N GLU A 215 2.78 -15.59 -4.61
CA GLU A 215 3.36 -16.90 -4.37
C GLU A 215 3.46 -17.12 -2.87
N ARG A 216 2.78 -18.17 -2.39
CA ARG A 216 2.76 -18.52 -0.98
C ARG A 216 3.95 -19.39 -0.63
N ARG A 217 4.34 -19.37 0.64
CA ARG A 217 5.45 -20.16 1.17
C ARG A 217 5.19 -21.67 1.12
N ASP A 218 3.94 -22.09 1.10
CA ASP A 218 3.50 -23.49 0.93
C ASP A 218 3.59 -23.98 -0.54
N GLY A 219 3.98 -23.11 -1.49
CA GLY A 219 4.09 -23.42 -2.91
C GLY A 219 2.79 -23.21 -3.70
N SER A 220 1.67 -22.93 -3.05
CA SER A 220 0.42 -22.55 -3.70
C SER A 220 0.46 -21.09 -4.19
N ARG A 221 -0.50 -20.74 -5.04
CA ARG A 221 -0.64 -19.38 -5.59
C ARG A 221 -1.98 -18.75 -5.25
N LEU A 222 -1.95 -17.45 -5.01
CA LEU A 222 -3.11 -16.57 -5.07
C LEU A 222 -3.09 -15.85 -6.40
N ASP A 223 -4.19 -15.91 -7.13
CA ASP A 223 -4.35 -15.22 -8.41
C ASP A 223 -5.75 -14.57 -8.42
N LEU A 224 -5.79 -13.24 -8.27
CA LEU A 224 -7.02 -12.46 -8.24
C LEU A 224 -7.05 -11.43 -9.38
N ALA A 225 -8.12 -11.45 -10.17
CA ALA A 225 -8.44 -10.44 -11.18
C ALA A 225 -9.90 -10.02 -11.03
N VAL A 226 -10.09 -8.79 -10.57
CA VAL A 226 -11.41 -8.23 -10.27
C VAL A 226 -11.54 -6.82 -10.82
N THR A 227 -12.76 -6.47 -11.19
CA THR A 227 -13.15 -5.10 -11.47
C THR A 227 -14.15 -4.61 -10.44
N PHE A 228 -14.18 -3.31 -10.23
CA PHE A 228 -15.19 -2.63 -9.42
C PHE A 228 -15.81 -1.49 -10.23
N ASP A 229 -17.13 -1.45 -10.31
CA ASP A 229 -17.85 -0.32 -10.91
C ASP A 229 -18.00 0.87 -9.94
N ALA A 230 -18.66 1.94 -10.40
CA ALA A 230 -18.89 3.13 -9.57
C ALA A 230 -19.77 2.86 -8.33
N GLN A 231 -20.59 1.81 -8.36
CA GLN A 231 -21.47 1.35 -7.27
C GLN A 231 -20.77 0.36 -6.34
N GLY A 232 -19.48 0.07 -6.58
CA GLY A 232 -18.70 -0.87 -5.79
C GLY A 232 -19.06 -2.34 -6.05
N ASN A 233 -19.81 -2.64 -7.11
CA ASN A 233 -20.09 -4.01 -7.50
C ASN A 233 -18.81 -4.64 -8.05
N MET A 234 -18.50 -5.84 -7.55
CA MET A 234 -17.31 -6.59 -7.93
C MET A 234 -17.65 -7.62 -9.00
N GLU A 235 -16.84 -7.67 -10.06
CA GLU A 235 -16.89 -8.73 -11.05
C GLU A 235 -15.50 -9.34 -11.24
N ARG A 236 -15.41 -10.68 -11.26
CA ARG A 236 -14.18 -11.37 -11.65
C ARG A 236 -14.06 -11.35 -13.17
N PHE A 237 -12.82 -11.28 -13.67
CA PHE A 237 -12.53 -11.45 -15.09
C PHE A 237 -11.40 -12.46 -15.32
N ALA A 238 -11.31 -12.97 -16.55
CA ALA A 238 -10.25 -13.90 -16.92
C ALA A 238 -8.89 -13.21 -16.85
N GLN A 239 -7.93 -13.82 -16.15
CA GLN A 239 -6.58 -13.26 -16.08
C GLN A 239 -5.92 -13.26 -17.45
N PRO A 240 -5.40 -12.11 -17.91
CA PRO A 240 -4.61 -12.07 -19.13
C PRO A 240 -3.30 -12.85 -18.98
N PRO A 241 -2.59 -13.13 -20.08
CA PRO A 241 -1.22 -13.66 -20.02
C PRO A 241 -0.29 -12.79 -19.18
N LEU A 242 0.66 -13.43 -18.50
CA LEU A 242 1.69 -12.75 -17.72
C LEU A 242 2.86 -12.36 -18.63
N MET A 243 3.15 -11.07 -18.72
CA MET A 243 4.26 -10.52 -19.50
C MET A 243 5.44 -10.21 -18.57
N THR A 244 6.64 -10.63 -18.98
CA THR A 244 7.87 -10.28 -18.26
C THR A 244 8.24 -8.83 -18.54
N LEU A 245 8.53 -8.07 -17.48
CA LEU A 245 9.03 -6.69 -17.59
C LEU A 245 10.54 -6.64 -17.34
N PRO A 246 11.24 -5.60 -17.83
CA PRO A 246 12.64 -5.38 -17.47
C PRO A 246 12.81 -5.35 -15.94
N ARG A 247 13.91 -5.87 -15.39
CA ARG A 247 14.17 -5.78 -13.95
C ARG A 247 14.32 -4.32 -13.49
N SER A 248 14.05 -4.04 -12.21
CA SER A 248 14.30 -2.71 -11.63
C SER A 248 15.81 -2.41 -11.55
N GLY A 249 16.19 -1.17 -11.20
CA GLY A 249 17.59 -0.80 -10.96
C GLY A 249 18.23 -1.61 -9.83
N TRP A 250 17.46 -1.96 -8.80
CA TRP A 250 17.86 -2.92 -7.77
C TRP A 250 17.75 -4.39 -8.20
N LYS A 251 17.52 -4.68 -9.47
CA LYS A 251 17.37 -6.02 -10.06
C LYS A 251 16.17 -6.82 -9.52
N VAL A 252 15.13 -6.15 -9.01
CA VAL A 252 13.87 -6.82 -8.65
C VAL A 252 13.21 -7.31 -9.93
N SER A 253 12.81 -8.59 -9.97
CA SER A 253 12.00 -9.15 -11.07
C SER A 253 10.64 -8.47 -11.08
N ARG A 254 10.12 -8.21 -12.28
CA ARG A 254 8.83 -7.55 -12.50
C ARG A 254 8.08 -8.28 -13.59
N SER A 255 6.78 -8.43 -13.42
CA SER A 255 5.89 -9.01 -14.40
C SER A 255 4.53 -8.32 -14.33
N ALA A 256 3.82 -8.19 -15.44
CA ALA A 256 2.49 -7.58 -15.46
C ALA A 256 1.56 -8.35 -16.39
N ARG A 257 0.27 -8.39 -16.06
CA ARG A 257 -0.76 -9.03 -16.89
C ARG A 257 -1.17 -8.08 -18.03
N SER A 258 -1.19 -8.60 -19.25
CA SER A 258 -1.64 -7.88 -20.44
C SER A 258 -2.23 -8.82 -21.48
N GLU A 259 -3.29 -8.40 -22.15
CA GLU A 259 -3.82 -9.08 -23.34
C GLU A 259 -2.93 -8.86 -24.58
N ARG A 260 -2.10 -7.82 -24.56
CA ARG A 260 -1.15 -7.44 -25.62
C ARG A 260 0.23 -7.23 -25.00
N ASP A 261 0.91 -6.13 -25.35
CA ASP A 261 2.20 -5.78 -24.77
C ASP A 261 2.05 -5.17 -23.37
N ALA A 262 3.12 -5.26 -22.57
CA ALA A 262 3.26 -4.56 -21.30
C ALA A 262 4.56 -3.75 -21.30
N LYS A 263 4.49 -2.47 -20.92
CA LYS A 263 5.65 -1.56 -20.94
C LYS A 263 5.75 -0.74 -19.66
N VAL A 264 6.92 -0.75 -19.03
CA VAL A 264 7.23 0.17 -17.93
C VAL A 264 7.32 1.60 -18.48
N LEU A 265 6.40 2.46 -18.07
CA LEU A 265 6.41 3.89 -18.42
C LEU A 265 7.35 4.67 -17.51
N ARG A 266 7.27 4.39 -16.20
CA ARG A 266 8.03 5.11 -15.16
C ARG A 266 8.23 4.22 -13.94
N THR A 267 9.46 4.12 -13.43
CA THR A 267 9.70 3.53 -12.10
C THR A 267 9.54 4.62 -11.03
N LEU A 268 8.55 4.46 -10.16
CA LEU A 268 8.23 5.41 -9.07
C LEU A 268 9.07 5.13 -7.84
N GLU A 269 9.14 3.88 -7.40
CA GLU A 269 9.96 3.42 -6.28
C GLU A 269 10.86 2.27 -6.70
N ASP A 270 12.09 2.24 -6.21
CA ASP A 270 13.07 1.20 -6.53
C ASP A 270 13.97 0.94 -5.33
N THR A 271 13.80 -0.24 -4.72
CA THR A 271 14.50 -0.65 -3.51
C THR A 271 15.02 -2.09 -3.66
N PRO A 272 15.90 -2.56 -2.75
CA PRO A 272 16.49 -3.90 -2.83
C PRO A 272 15.51 -5.08 -2.80
N PHE A 273 14.21 -4.88 -2.53
CA PHE A 273 13.24 -5.96 -2.46
C PHE A 273 11.86 -5.58 -3.00
N TYR A 274 11.65 -4.29 -3.31
CA TYR A 274 10.36 -3.74 -3.71
C TYR A 274 10.53 -2.71 -4.83
N ALA A 275 9.66 -2.75 -5.83
CA ALA A 275 9.60 -1.75 -6.89
C ALA A 275 8.15 -1.33 -7.16
N ARG A 276 7.91 -0.04 -7.30
CA ARG A 276 6.63 0.52 -7.79
C ARG A 276 6.84 1.19 -9.13
N SER A 277 5.98 0.90 -10.10
CA SER A 277 6.08 1.41 -11.47
C SER A 277 4.71 1.84 -11.99
N MET A 278 4.71 2.75 -12.96
CA MET A 278 3.60 2.93 -13.90
C MET A 278 3.85 2.03 -15.10
N VAL A 279 2.88 1.18 -15.44
CA VAL A 279 2.99 0.19 -16.51
C VAL A 279 1.82 0.35 -17.48
N ALA A 280 2.11 0.56 -18.76
CA ALA A 280 1.09 0.49 -19.82
C ALA A 280 0.79 -0.97 -20.14
N THR A 281 -0.49 -1.32 -20.21
CA THR A 281 -0.99 -2.66 -20.52
C THR A 281 -2.32 -2.59 -21.30
N THR A 282 -2.90 -3.74 -21.66
CA THR A 282 -4.28 -3.87 -22.13
C THR A 282 -5.04 -4.85 -21.23
N LEU A 283 -6.15 -4.40 -20.63
CA LEU A 283 -7.06 -5.21 -19.82
C LEU A 283 -8.49 -5.04 -20.33
N LEU A 284 -9.24 -6.13 -20.49
CA LEU A 284 -10.64 -6.10 -20.94
C LEU A 284 -10.82 -5.39 -22.29
N GLY A 285 -9.86 -5.56 -23.19
CA GLY A 285 -9.84 -4.89 -24.50
C GLY A 285 -9.45 -3.40 -24.46
N GLU A 286 -9.21 -2.82 -23.28
CA GLU A 286 -8.92 -1.39 -23.11
C GLU A 286 -7.43 -1.14 -22.78
N PRO A 287 -6.77 -0.17 -23.44
CA PRO A 287 -5.47 0.33 -23.00
C PRO A 287 -5.58 0.97 -21.62
N VAL A 288 -4.73 0.57 -20.69
CA VAL A 288 -4.75 1.07 -19.32
C VAL A 288 -3.34 1.26 -18.77
N THR A 289 -3.16 2.30 -17.96
CA THR A 289 -1.93 2.50 -17.18
C THR A 289 -2.17 2.01 -15.76
N LEU A 290 -1.34 1.07 -15.32
CA LEU A 290 -1.38 0.49 -13.99
C LEU A 290 -0.41 1.20 -13.05
N VAL A 291 -0.86 1.50 -11.83
CA VAL A 291 0.02 1.54 -10.67
C VAL A 291 0.35 0.08 -10.35
N HIS A 292 1.64 -0.26 -10.33
CA HIS A 292 2.12 -1.63 -10.30
C HIS A 292 3.22 -1.81 -9.26
N GLU A 293 3.11 -2.84 -8.43
CA GLU A 293 4.02 -3.14 -7.33
C GLU A 293 4.57 -4.56 -7.41
N SER A 294 5.89 -4.69 -7.40
CA SER A 294 6.59 -5.97 -7.34
C SER A 294 7.33 -6.09 -6.01
N LEU A 295 7.01 -7.13 -5.22
CA LEU A 295 7.60 -7.37 -3.91
C LEU A 295 8.26 -8.75 -3.86
N SER A 296 9.54 -8.80 -3.48
CA SER A 296 10.26 -10.05 -3.21
C SER A 296 10.54 -10.19 -1.71
N LEU A 297 9.78 -11.05 -1.05
CA LEU A 297 9.95 -11.34 0.37
C LEU A 297 11.15 -12.26 0.64
N ASP A 298 11.62 -13.00 -0.37
CA ASP A 298 12.91 -13.69 -0.30
C ASP A 298 14.07 -12.72 -0.19
N ARG A 299 14.09 -11.67 -1.03
CA ARG A 299 15.09 -10.62 -0.93
C ARG A 299 14.94 -9.83 0.37
N PHE A 300 13.71 -9.54 0.78
CA PHE A 300 13.43 -8.85 2.04
C PHE A 300 14.05 -9.58 3.25
N ARG A 301 13.98 -10.91 3.29
CA ARG A 301 14.55 -11.72 4.39
C ARG A 301 16.08 -11.76 4.41
N MET A 302 16.76 -11.36 3.33
CA MET A 302 18.22 -11.42 3.28
C MET A 302 18.85 -10.48 4.32
N PRO A 303 19.83 -10.94 5.12
CA PRO A 303 20.48 -10.10 6.14
C PRO A 303 21.06 -8.80 5.59
N ILE A 304 21.65 -8.84 4.39
CA ILE A 304 22.19 -7.66 3.71
C ILE A 304 21.11 -6.62 3.41
N VAL A 305 19.92 -7.06 2.98
CA VAL A 305 18.79 -6.15 2.72
C VAL A 305 18.28 -5.56 4.03
N GLN A 306 18.07 -6.39 5.05
CA GLN A 306 17.66 -5.94 6.39
C GLN A 306 18.63 -4.91 6.98
N ALA A 307 19.94 -5.07 6.76
CA ALA A 307 20.95 -4.12 7.22
C ALA A 307 20.92 -2.76 6.49
N MET A 308 20.36 -2.69 5.28
CA MET A 308 20.24 -1.46 4.51
C MET A 308 19.01 -0.61 4.86
N LEU A 309 17.94 -1.24 5.36
CA LEU A 309 16.66 -0.54 5.63
C LEU A 309 16.76 0.61 6.65
N PRO A 310 17.53 0.51 7.75
CA PRO A 310 17.63 1.58 8.74
C PRO A 310 18.09 2.94 8.19
N PHE A 311 18.86 2.95 7.09
CA PHE A 311 19.33 4.19 6.46
C PHE A 311 18.21 4.98 5.78
N ARG A 312 17.13 4.29 5.39
CA ARG A 312 15.97 4.90 4.76
C ARG A 312 14.83 5.08 5.75
N MET A 313 14.74 4.25 6.78
CA MET A 313 13.67 4.26 7.78
C MET A 313 14.21 4.64 9.17
N PRO A 314 14.29 5.93 9.52
CA PRO A 314 14.71 6.34 10.86
C PRO A 314 13.68 5.94 11.92
N ARG A 315 14.12 5.76 13.17
CA ARG A 315 13.24 5.48 14.32
C ARG A 315 13.24 6.61 15.33
N ARG A 316 12.07 6.97 15.84
CA ARG A 316 11.87 7.89 16.96
C ARG A 316 11.01 7.21 18.02
N LYS A 317 11.50 7.14 19.25
CA LYS A 317 10.74 6.61 20.38
C LYS A 317 9.71 7.63 20.85
#